data_AF-A0A2H6JM22-F1
#
_entry.id   AF-A0A2H6JM22-F1
#
_cell.length_a   1.000
_cell.length_b   1.000
_cell.length_c   1.000
_cell.angle_alpha   90.00
_cell.angle_beta   90.00
_cell.angle_gamma   90.00
#
_symmetry.space_group_name_H-M   'P 1'
#
loop_
_entity.id
_entity.type
_entity.pdbx_description
1 polymer ?
#
loop_
_entity_poly.entity_id
_entity_poly.type
_entity_poly.pdbx_seq_one_letter_code
_entity_poly.pdbx_strand_id
1 'polypeptide(L)'
;MEYRQHNQPGCGGCLLIAGLLVLLFGGAPALLDFLGFLFFTGIFGVVLLVALFWGFSYYIQQRVSSYESSQTETHNRFVYLLVNILVKIAQADGHFSKAELRTMLNFFQYNLRYSQDQMYWVKQLIKDARDEQVGMDALLREFRDTFAYEPRLILLELIYQILYTKETVSAQELQQARNIAAFLEISVYDQRTIEAKYMYRQRQEAATAFQAEEQYYAVLGLEPGADFAVIKKAYRKLCLQYHPDKVSHLGEEFQRVAEEKMKEINGAYDYFKRKYNET
;
A
#
# COMPACT_ATOMS: atom_id res chain seq x y z
N MET A 1 32.60 -3.18 83.74
CA MET A 1 31.26 -3.68 83.37
C MET A 1 31.05 -3.31 81.92
N GLU A 2 31.08 -4.28 81.01
CA GLU A 2 30.66 -4.10 79.62
C GLU A 2 29.81 -5.30 79.22
N TYR A 3 28.56 -5.01 78.85
CA TYR A 3 27.50 -5.95 78.55
C TYR A 3 27.78 -6.67 77.22
N ARG A 4 27.84 -8.00 77.23
CA ARG A 4 27.77 -8.81 76.01
C ARG A 4 26.36 -8.68 75.41
N GLN A 5 26.25 -8.02 74.26
CA GLN A 5 25.05 -8.04 73.43
C GLN A 5 24.76 -9.47 72.94
N HIS A 6 23.58 -9.95 73.25
CA HIS A 6 23.06 -11.23 72.77
C HIS A 6 22.36 -10.97 71.43
N ASN A 7 23.01 -11.31 70.32
CA ASN A 7 22.34 -11.38 69.02
C ASN A 7 21.37 -12.57 69.05
N GLN A 8 20.06 -12.27 68.98
CA GLN A 8 19.05 -13.29 68.75
C GLN A 8 19.32 -13.95 67.39
N PRO A 9 19.38 -15.30 67.31
CA PRO A 9 19.55 -15.98 66.04
C PRO A 9 18.31 -15.71 65.17
N GLY A 10 18.54 -15.11 64.00
CA GLY A 10 17.49 -14.84 63.04
C GLY A 10 16.73 -16.12 62.68
N CYS A 11 15.41 -16.00 62.63
CA CYS A 11 14.41 -17.02 62.28
C CYS A 11 14.51 -17.46 60.79
N GLY A 12 15.73 -17.70 60.28
CA GLY A 12 15.97 -18.26 58.95
C GLY A 12 16.06 -19.79 58.96
N GLY A 13 16.51 -20.37 60.08
CA GLY A 13 16.62 -21.83 60.23
C GLY A 13 15.27 -22.57 60.20
N CYS A 14 14.20 -21.93 60.69
CA CYS A 14 12.87 -22.54 60.73
C CYS A 14 12.28 -22.78 59.33
N LEU A 15 12.55 -21.90 58.36
CA LEU A 15 12.09 -22.07 56.97
C LEU A 15 12.84 -23.19 56.25
N LEU A 16 14.14 -23.33 56.51
CA LEU A 16 14.95 -24.42 55.96
C LEU A 16 14.56 -25.78 56.55
N ILE A 17 14.29 -25.84 57.85
CA ILE A 17 13.84 -27.07 58.53
C ILE A 17 12.42 -27.45 58.06
N ALA A 18 11.52 -26.49 57.88
CA ALA A 18 10.19 -26.74 57.32
C ALA A 18 10.26 -27.26 55.86
N GLY A 19 11.14 -26.69 55.02
CA GLY A 19 11.38 -27.21 53.67
C GLY A 19 11.97 -28.62 53.65
N LEU A 20 12.88 -28.93 54.58
CA LEU A 20 13.48 -30.25 54.75
C LEU A 20 12.46 -31.30 55.23
N LEU A 21 11.55 -30.91 56.14
CA LEU A 21 10.47 -31.79 56.61
C LEU A 21 9.47 -32.09 55.48
N VAL A 22 9.11 -31.13 54.63
CA VAL A 22 8.26 -31.37 53.46
C VAL A 22 8.94 -32.33 52.47
N LEU A 23 10.24 -32.21 52.24
CA LEU A 23 11.00 -33.14 51.41
C LEU A 23 11.08 -34.57 52.01
N LEU A 24 11.27 -34.68 53.33
CA LEU A 24 11.40 -35.96 54.05
C LEU A 24 10.06 -36.73 54.21
N PHE A 25 8.93 -36.04 54.33
CA PHE A 25 7.61 -36.65 54.56
C PHE A 25 6.79 -36.92 53.28
N GLY A 26 7.44 -36.99 52.11
CA GLY A 26 6.78 -37.35 50.85
C GLY A 26 6.29 -36.19 49.99
N GLY A 27 6.80 -34.97 50.22
CA GLY A 27 6.55 -33.81 49.36
C GLY A 27 7.43 -33.75 48.11
N ALA A 28 8.56 -34.47 48.06
CA ALA A 28 9.43 -34.52 46.87
C ALA A 28 8.72 -35.08 45.60
N PRO A 29 7.95 -36.18 45.68
CA PRO A 29 7.12 -36.65 44.57
C PRO A 29 6.06 -35.62 44.16
N ALA A 30 5.36 -35.01 45.12
CA ALA A 30 4.33 -33.99 44.83
C ALA A 30 4.91 -32.74 44.14
N LEU A 31 6.15 -32.36 44.48
CA LEU A 31 6.86 -31.23 43.86
C LEU A 31 7.30 -31.58 42.43
N LEU A 32 7.76 -32.81 42.19
CA LEU A 32 8.07 -33.32 40.85
C LEU A 32 6.81 -33.45 39.98
N ASP A 33 5.69 -33.93 40.54
CA ASP A 33 4.41 -34.01 39.84
C ASP A 33 3.89 -32.62 39.48
N PHE A 34 4.02 -31.64 40.39
CA PHE A 34 3.66 -30.25 40.14
C PHE A 34 4.54 -29.59 39.06
N LEU A 35 5.86 -29.81 39.11
CA LEU A 35 6.80 -29.33 38.08
C LEU A 35 6.52 -30.01 36.73
N GLY A 36 6.23 -31.31 36.73
CA GLY A 36 5.83 -32.06 35.55
C GLY A 36 4.54 -31.50 34.95
N PHE A 37 3.52 -31.25 35.78
CA PHE A 37 2.27 -30.62 35.36
C PHE A 37 2.51 -29.23 34.75
N LEU A 38 3.32 -28.37 35.37
CA LEU A 38 3.69 -27.06 34.81
C LEU A 38 4.43 -27.18 33.47
N PHE A 39 5.31 -28.17 33.34
CA PHE A 39 6.04 -28.43 32.10
C PHE A 39 5.11 -28.92 30.98
N PHE A 40 4.23 -29.88 31.27
CA PHE A 40 3.26 -30.40 30.30
C PHE A 40 2.21 -29.37 29.91
N THR A 41 1.70 -28.60 30.86
CA THR A 41 0.77 -27.48 30.57
C THR A 41 1.45 -26.36 29.80
N GLY A 42 2.72 -26.06 30.10
CA GLY A 42 3.55 -25.13 29.34
C GLY A 42 3.75 -25.57 27.89
N ILE A 43 4.20 -26.82 27.67
CA ILE A 43 4.38 -27.38 26.33
C ILE A 43 3.05 -27.45 25.58
N PHE A 44 1.99 -27.91 26.25
CA PHE A 44 0.65 -27.95 25.65
C PHE A 44 0.20 -26.56 25.21
N GLY A 45 0.43 -25.53 26.03
CA GLY A 45 0.18 -24.14 25.67
C GLY A 45 0.94 -23.70 24.43
N VAL A 46 2.24 -24.02 24.34
CA VAL A 46 3.06 -23.69 23.16
C VAL A 46 2.56 -24.43 21.91
N VAL A 47 2.28 -25.73 22.01
CA VAL A 47 1.75 -26.53 20.89
C VAL A 47 0.41 -25.99 20.42
N LEU A 48 -0.47 -25.63 21.34
CA LEU A 48 -1.76 -25.01 21.02
C LEU A 48 -1.59 -23.67 20.30
N LEU A 49 -0.67 -22.81 20.77
CA LEU A 49 -0.37 -21.55 20.09
C LEU A 49 0.18 -21.77 18.67
N VAL A 50 1.09 -22.74 18.50
CA VAL A 50 1.62 -23.11 17.17
C VAL A 50 0.50 -23.64 16.27
N ALA A 51 -0.37 -24.51 16.78
CA ALA A 51 -1.50 -25.05 16.02
C ALA A 51 -2.49 -23.95 15.61
N LEU A 52 -2.81 -23.02 16.52
CA LEU A 52 -3.65 -21.85 16.23
C LEU A 52 -3.00 -20.94 15.19
N PHE A 53 -1.70 -20.68 15.31
CA PHE A 53 -0.95 -19.89 14.33
C PHE A 53 -0.95 -20.54 12.95
N TRP A 54 -0.73 -21.86 12.89
CA TRP A 54 -0.72 -22.61 11.63
C TRP A 54 -2.11 -22.63 10.98
N GLY A 55 -3.16 -22.87 11.77
CA GLY A 55 -4.55 -22.82 11.31
C GLY A 55 -4.95 -21.43 10.81
N PHE A 56 -4.53 -20.36 11.50
CA PHE A 56 -4.74 -18.98 11.06
C PHE A 56 -3.97 -18.68 9.76
N SER A 57 -2.70 -19.08 9.67
CA SER A 57 -1.89 -18.89 8.46
C SER A 57 -2.52 -19.60 7.25
N TYR A 58 -2.99 -20.83 7.44
CA TYR A 58 -3.69 -21.59 6.40
C TYR A 58 -4.99 -20.91 5.98
N TYR A 59 -5.80 -20.44 6.93
CA TYR A 59 -7.03 -19.68 6.65
C TYR A 59 -6.77 -18.44 5.78
N ILE A 60 -5.73 -17.68 6.11
CA ILE A 60 -5.35 -16.48 5.33
C ILE A 60 -4.89 -16.87 3.93
N GLN A 61 -4.01 -17.87 3.79
CA GLN A 61 -3.54 -18.34 2.48
C GLN A 61 -4.70 -18.83 1.60
N GLN A 62 -5.66 -19.53 2.19
CA GLN A 62 -6.85 -19.98 1.47
C GLN A 62 -7.68 -18.79 0.97
N ARG A 63 -7.85 -17.72 1.76
CA ARG A 63 -8.55 -16.50 1.33
C ARG A 63 -7.83 -15.81 0.18
N VAL A 64 -6.50 -15.68 0.28
CA VAL A 64 -5.66 -15.09 -0.76
C VAL A 64 -5.79 -15.87 -2.07
N SER A 65 -5.58 -17.18 -2.04
CA SER A 65 -5.67 -18.05 -3.22
C SER A 65 -7.08 -18.06 -3.83
N SER A 66 -8.12 -18.08 -2.99
CA SER A 66 -9.51 -18.02 -3.45
C SER A 66 -9.79 -16.72 -4.20
N TYR A 67 -9.31 -15.58 -3.69
CA TYR A 67 -9.46 -14.30 -4.36
C TYR A 67 -8.65 -14.25 -5.67
N GLU A 68 -7.38 -14.61 -5.64
CA GLU A 68 -6.50 -14.59 -6.82
C GLU A 68 -7.07 -15.46 -7.96
N SER A 69 -7.57 -16.66 -7.64
CA SER A 69 -8.20 -17.55 -8.64
C SER A 69 -9.54 -17.06 -9.18
N SER A 70 -10.20 -16.12 -8.48
CA SER A 70 -11.48 -15.54 -8.92
C SER A 70 -11.31 -14.44 -9.97
N GLN A 71 -10.11 -13.89 -10.10
CA GLN A 71 -9.81 -12.79 -11.00
C GLN A 71 -9.12 -13.26 -12.28
N THR A 72 -9.05 -12.38 -13.28
CA THR A 72 -8.34 -12.68 -14.54
C THR A 72 -6.82 -12.65 -14.32
N GLU A 73 -6.09 -13.41 -15.13
CA GLU A 73 -4.62 -13.40 -15.09
C GLU A 73 -4.05 -11.99 -15.35
N THR A 74 -4.65 -11.25 -16.30
CA THR A 74 -4.24 -9.89 -16.61
C THR A 74 -4.46 -8.91 -15.44
N HIS A 75 -5.59 -9.02 -14.72
CA HIS A 75 -5.82 -8.27 -13.48
C HIS A 75 -4.76 -8.60 -12.43
N ASN A 76 -4.58 -9.89 -12.14
CA ASN A 76 -3.63 -10.34 -11.12
C ASN A 76 -2.22 -9.85 -11.42
N ARG A 77 -1.80 -9.93 -12.69
CA ARG A 77 -0.48 -9.48 -13.10
C ARG A 77 -0.31 -7.96 -13.02
N PHE A 78 -1.33 -7.19 -13.38
CA PHE A 78 -1.31 -5.74 -13.24
C PHE A 78 -1.15 -5.32 -11.78
N VAL A 79 -1.94 -5.91 -10.87
CA VAL A 79 -1.88 -5.59 -9.43
C VAL A 79 -0.55 -6.05 -8.83
N TYR A 80 -0.04 -7.23 -9.20
CA TYR A 80 1.28 -7.70 -8.77
C TYR A 80 2.37 -6.68 -9.15
N LEU A 81 2.42 -6.26 -10.41
CA LEU A 81 3.42 -5.31 -10.88
C LEU A 81 3.25 -3.92 -10.24
N LEU A 82 2.00 -3.45 -10.12
CA LEU A 82 1.68 -2.21 -9.42
C LEU A 82 2.23 -2.23 -7.99
N VAL A 83 1.89 -3.25 -7.20
CA VAL A 83 2.34 -3.38 -5.81
C VAL A 83 3.86 -3.43 -5.73
N ASN A 84 4.50 -4.25 -6.57
CA ASN A 84 5.95 -4.36 -6.59
C ASN A 84 6.64 -3.04 -6.94
N ILE A 85 6.17 -2.33 -7.97
CA ILE A 85 6.69 -1.02 -8.35
C ILE A 85 6.51 -0.01 -7.22
N LEU A 86 5.33 0.03 -6.58
CA LEU A 86 5.07 0.93 -5.45
C LEU A 86 6.00 0.64 -4.26
N VAL A 87 6.22 -0.63 -3.92
CA VAL A 87 7.16 -1.03 -2.86
C VAL A 87 8.59 -0.61 -3.21
N LYS A 88 9.03 -0.76 -4.46
CA LYS A 88 10.36 -0.32 -4.89
C LYS A 88 10.52 1.21 -4.85
N ILE A 89 9.47 1.98 -5.17
CA ILE A 89 9.47 3.45 -4.99
C ILE A 89 9.60 3.80 -3.50
N ALA A 90 8.81 3.14 -2.64
CA ALA A 90 8.86 3.38 -1.20
C ALA A 90 10.17 2.90 -0.54
N GLN A 91 10.94 2.05 -1.21
CA GLN A 91 12.27 1.59 -0.78
C GLN A 91 13.41 2.41 -1.40
N ALA A 92 13.12 3.53 -2.08
CA ALA A 92 14.13 4.34 -2.77
C ALA A 92 15.31 4.79 -1.89
N ASP A 93 15.04 5.05 -0.61
CA ASP A 93 16.02 5.47 0.40
C ASP A 93 16.69 4.27 1.13
N GLY A 94 16.37 3.05 0.74
CA GLY A 94 16.91 1.81 1.29
C GLY A 94 16.07 1.18 2.41
N HIS A 95 14.97 1.82 2.86
CA HIS A 95 14.16 1.30 3.97
C HIS A 95 12.65 1.41 3.75
N PHE A 96 11.95 0.27 3.82
CA PHE A 96 10.48 0.25 3.79
C PHE A 96 9.90 0.52 5.19
N SER A 97 9.40 1.73 5.41
CA SER A 97 8.89 2.16 6.72
C SER A 97 7.46 1.67 7.02
N LYS A 98 7.06 1.69 8.30
CA LYS A 98 5.66 1.43 8.70
C LYS A 98 4.68 2.48 8.16
N ALA A 99 5.15 3.71 7.95
CA ALA A 99 4.34 4.78 7.37
C ALA A 99 4.04 4.48 5.90
N GLU A 100 5.05 4.04 5.13
CA GLU A 100 4.89 3.61 3.73
C GLU A 100 3.89 2.45 3.60
N LEU A 101 4.03 1.43 4.45
CA LEU A 101 3.08 0.33 4.51
C LEU A 101 1.66 0.83 4.76
N ARG A 102 1.46 1.72 5.73
CA ARG A 102 0.14 2.27 6.04
C ARG A 102 -0.42 3.08 4.87
N THR A 103 0.39 3.91 4.24
CA THR A 103 0.02 4.69 3.05
C THR A 103 -0.48 3.78 1.94
N MET A 104 0.27 2.71 1.61
CA MET A 104 -0.15 1.73 0.62
C MET A 104 -1.46 1.03 1.00
N LEU A 105 -1.57 0.52 2.22
CA LEU A 105 -2.79 -0.18 2.65
C LEU A 105 -4.02 0.73 2.61
N ASN A 106 -3.89 1.97 3.06
CA ASN A 106 -4.96 2.96 2.98
C ASN A 106 -5.31 3.29 1.53
N PHE A 107 -4.32 3.42 0.66
CA PHE A 107 -4.54 3.68 -0.76
C PHE A 107 -5.37 2.58 -1.42
N PHE A 108 -5.00 1.31 -1.25
CA PHE A 108 -5.78 0.20 -1.80
C PHE A 108 -7.19 0.12 -1.18
N GLN A 109 -7.29 0.30 0.14
CA GLN A 109 -8.57 0.19 0.83
C GLN A 109 -9.54 1.33 0.50
N TYR A 110 -9.08 2.57 0.45
CA TYR A 110 -9.95 3.76 0.38
C TYR A 110 -9.99 4.37 -1.02
N ASN A 111 -8.85 4.50 -1.70
CA ASN A 111 -8.81 5.08 -3.05
C ASN A 111 -9.28 4.06 -4.09
N LEU A 112 -8.75 2.84 -4.05
CA LEU A 112 -9.17 1.76 -4.96
C LEU A 112 -10.42 1.01 -4.49
N ARG A 113 -10.87 1.26 -3.25
CA ARG A 113 -12.06 0.68 -2.63
C ARG A 113 -12.02 -0.84 -2.49
N TYR A 114 -10.84 -1.37 -2.15
CA TYR A 114 -10.68 -2.81 -1.94
C TYR A 114 -11.46 -3.29 -0.71
N SER A 115 -12.15 -4.41 -0.86
CA SER A 115 -12.85 -5.10 0.23
C SER A 115 -11.86 -5.72 1.22
N GLN A 116 -12.35 -6.14 2.39
CA GLN A 116 -11.49 -6.82 3.37
C GLN A 116 -10.86 -8.10 2.83
N ASP A 117 -11.58 -8.84 1.98
CA ASP A 117 -11.06 -10.06 1.36
C ASP A 117 -9.92 -9.75 0.38
N GLN A 118 -10.09 -8.71 -0.44
CA GLN A 118 -9.04 -8.19 -1.35
C GLN A 118 -7.79 -7.73 -0.60
N MET A 119 -7.99 -7.10 0.56
CA MET A 119 -6.89 -6.60 1.37
C MET A 119 -5.98 -7.70 1.93
N TYR A 120 -6.46 -8.95 2.07
CA TYR A 120 -5.55 -10.06 2.43
C TYR A 120 -4.54 -10.32 1.32
N TRP A 121 -4.99 -10.32 0.06
CA TRP A 121 -4.11 -10.51 -1.10
C TRP A 121 -3.13 -9.34 -1.25
N VAL A 122 -3.59 -8.09 -1.14
CA VAL A 122 -2.70 -6.92 -1.19
C VAL A 122 -1.64 -6.96 -0.10
N LYS A 123 -2.01 -7.30 1.15
CA LYS A 123 -1.05 -7.45 2.26
C LYS A 123 0.00 -8.51 1.95
N GLN A 124 -0.42 -9.63 1.35
CA GLN A 124 0.48 -10.70 0.95
C GLN A 124 1.42 -10.22 -0.17
N LEU A 125 0.91 -9.55 -1.22
CA LEU A 125 1.73 -8.97 -2.29
C LEU A 125 2.77 -7.97 -1.76
N ILE A 126 2.38 -7.06 -0.86
CA ILE A 126 3.32 -6.08 -0.28
C ILE A 126 4.41 -6.77 0.54
N LYS A 127 4.03 -7.79 1.31
CA LYS A 127 4.99 -8.59 2.10
C LYS A 127 5.98 -9.28 1.16
N ASP A 128 5.48 -9.94 0.13
CA ASP A 128 6.31 -10.69 -0.82
C ASP A 128 7.23 -9.72 -1.59
N ALA A 129 6.71 -8.62 -2.12
CA ALA A 129 7.47 -7.59 -2.83
C ALA A 129 8.60 -6.96 -2.00
N ARG A 130 8.40 -6.84 -0.67
CA ARG A 130 9.43 -6.33 0.25
C ARG A 130 10.56 -7.34 0.44
N ASP A 131 10.22 -8.63 0.50
CA ASP A 131 11.16 -9.71 0.75
C ASP A 131 11.85 -10.18 -0.57
N GLU A 132 11.28 -9.83 -1.72
CA GLU A 132 11.77 -10.19 -3.06
C GLU A 132 12.86 -9.24 -3.61
N GLN A 133 13.89 -9.82 -4.25
CA GLN A 133 15.03 -9.07 -4.82
C GLN A 133 14.88 -8.69 -6.31
N VAL A 134 13.65 -8.67 -6.85
CA VAL A 134 13.44 -8.24 -8.23
C VAL A 134 13.75 -6.75 -8.37
N GLY A 135 14.56 -6.41 -9.38
CA GLY A 135 14.93 -5.03 -9.69
C GLY A 135 13.81 -4.27 -10.40
N MET A 136 13.75 -2.95 -10.18
CA MET A 136 12.76 -2.06 -10.83
C MET A 136 12.73 -2.23 -12.35
N ASP A 137 13.89 -2.31 -13.01
CA ASP A 137 13.97 -2.42 -14.47
C ASP A 137 13.31 -3.68 -15.04
N ALA A 138 13.33 -4.79 -14.29
CA ALA A 138 12.68 -6.03 -14.70
C ALA A 138 11.15 -5.88 -14.65
N LEU A 139 10.63 -5.30 -13.55
CA LEU A 139 9.21 -5.03 -13.37
C LEU A 139 8.68 -4.07 -14.46
N LEU A 140 9.41 -2.99 -14.72
CA LEU A 140 9.00 -2.00 -15.72
C LEU A 140 9.05 -2.55 -17.15
N ARG A 141 10.05 -3.39 -17.46
CA ARG A 141 10.14 -4.08 -18.74
C ARG A 141 8.96 -5.02 -18.94
N GLU A 142 8.70 -5.86 -17.94
CA GLU A 142 7.56 -6.77 -17.97
C GLU A 142 6.24 -6.01 -18.13
N PHE A 143 6.05 -4.92 -17.38
CA PHE A 143 4.85 -4.10 -17.49
C PHE A 143 4.69 -3.51 -18.88
N ARG A 144 5.74 -2.91 -19.44
CA ARG A 144 5.72 -2.31 -20.77
C ARG A 144 5.40 -3.35 -21.85
N ASP A 145 6.01 -4.53 -21.75
CA ASP A 145 5.90 -5.57 -22.78
C ASP A 145 4.54 -6.30 -22.68
N THR A 146 3.92 -6.34 -21.49
CA THR A 146 2.62 -6.99 -21.25
C THR A 146 1.43 -6.09 -21.56
N PHE A 147 1.51 -4.80 -21.22
CA PHE A 147 0.37 -3.89 -21.27
C PHE A 147 0.46 -2.86 -22.39
N ALA A 148 -0.70 -2.58 -22.99
CA ALA A 148 -0.89 -1.48 -23.94
C ALA A 148 -0.67 -0.10 -23.29
N TYR A 149 -0.77 0.96 -24.09
CA TYR A 149 -0.48 2.32 -23.65
C TYR A 149 -1.41 2.80 -22.51
N GLU A 150 -2.71 2.49 -22.58
CA GLU A 150 -3.72 2.98 -21.66
C GLU A 150 -3.51 2.47 -20.20
N PRO A 151 -3.27 1.17 -19.95
CA PRO A 151 -2.86 0.69 -18.62
C PRO A 151 -1.57 1.36 -18.07
N ARG A 152 -0.62 1.75 -18.94
CA ARG A 152 0.60 2.46 -18.51
C ARG A 152 0.26 3.83 -17.95
N LEU A 153 -0.69 4.54 -18.57
CA LEU A 153 -1.22 5.80 -18.04
C LEU A 153 -1.90 5.60 -16.68
N ILE A 154 -2.66 4.50 -16.51
CA ILE A 154 -3.29 4.19 -15.21
C ILE A 154 -2.23 3.91 -14.15
N LEU A 155 -1.20 3.11 -14.44
CA LEU A 155 -0.10 2.87 -13.50
C LEU A 155 0.55 4.19 -13.06
N LEU A 156 0.88 5.08 -14.01
CA LEU A 156 1.48 6.36 -13.68
C LEU A 156 0.53 7.23 -12.83
N GLU A 157 -0.76 7.24 -13.16
CA GLU A 157 -1.77 7.94 -12.36
C GLU A 157 -1.81 7.43 -10.92
N LEU A 158 -1.81 6.11 -10.72
CA LEU A 158 -1.83 5.48 -9.40
C LEU A 158 -0.58 5.82 -8.60
N ILE A 159 0.59 5.83 -9.24
CA ILE A 159 1.87 6.25 -8.62
C ILE A 159 1.76 7.68 -8.10
N TYR A 160 1.25 8.62 -8.90
CA TYR A 160 1.08 9.99 -8.43
C TYR A 160 0.01 10.11 -7.33
N GLN A 161 -1.10 9.36 -7.42
CA GLN A 161 -2.11 9.36 -6.35
C GLN A 161 -1.50 8.97 -5.01
N ILE A 162 -0.78 7.86 -4.95
CA ILE A 162 -0.22 7.38 -3.70
C ILE A 162 0.89 8.30 -3.18
N LEU A 163 1.77 8.80 -4.04
CA LEU A 163 2.79 9.77 -3.63
C LEU A 163 2.17 10.99 -2.95
N TYR A 164 1.12 11.55 -3.55
CA TYR A 164 0.44 12.73 -3.02
C TYR A 164 -0.59 12.45 -1.91
N THR A 165 -0.73 11.20 -1.47
CA THR A 165 -1.40 10.91 -0.18
C THR A 165 -0.47 11.11 1.02
N LYS A 166 0.84 11.21 0.79
CA LYS A 166 1.84 11.49 1.83
C LYS A 166 1.81 12.97 2.21
N GLU A 167 2.20 13.27 3.45
CA GLU A 167 2.31 14.66 3.93
C GLU A 167 3.33 15.45 3.10
N THR A 168 4.46 14.81 2.78
CA THR A 168 5.50 15.39 1.93
C THR A 168 5.91 14.39 0.86
N VAL A 169 6.11 14.89 -0.36
CA VAL A 169 6.62 14.10 -1.49
C VAL A 169 8.06 14.52 -1.74
N SER A 170 8.99 13.57 -1.69
CA SER A 170 10.40 13.88 -1.89
C SER A 170 10.71 14.12 -3.38
N ALA A 171 11.76 14.91 -3.65
CA ALA A 171 12.23 15.12 -5.01
C ALA A 171 12.73 13.82 -5.69
N GLN A 172 13.22 12.86 -4.90
CA GLN A 172 13.67 11.55 -5.40
C GLN A 172 12.50 10.70 -5.89
N GLU A 173 11.40 10.64 -5.13
CA GLU A 173 10.19 9.91 -5.55
C GLU A 173 9.57 10.49 -6.82
N LEU A 174 9.52 11.83 -6.92
CA LEU A 174 9.07 12.49 -8.14
C LEU A 174 9.99 12.17 -9.31
N GLN A 175 11.31 12.19 -9.10
CA GLN A 175 12.24 11.82 -10.16
C GLN A 175 12.08 10.36 -10.59
N GLN A 176 11.83 9.45 -9.65
CA GLN A 176 11.54 8.05 -9.96
C GLN A 176 10.24 7.91 -10.76
N ALA A 177 9.16 8.59 -10.38
CA ALA A 177 7.91 8.58 -11.14
C ALA A 177 8.11 9.08 -12.58
N ARG A 178 8.93 10.13 -12.77
CA ARG A 178 9.30 10.62 -14.10
C ARG A 178 10.15 9.62 -14.90
N ASN A 179 11.10 8.95 -14.25
CA ASN A 179 11.91 7.91 -14.88
C ASN A 179 11.06 6.69 -15.27
N ILE A 180 10.12 6.28 -14.42
CA ILE A 180 9.16 5.21 -14.71
C ILE A 180 8.33 5.57 -15.94
N ALA A 181 7.78 6.79 -16.01
CA ALA A 181 7.02 7.24 -17.17
C ALA A 181 7.84 7.13 -18.47
N ALA A 182 9.09 7.59 -18.44
CA ALA A 182 10.00 7.50 -19.58
C ALA A 182 10.28 6.05 -19.98
N PHE A 183 10.51 5.16 -19.00
CA PHE A 183 10.77 3.73 -19.27
C PHE A 183 9.56 3.03 -19.88
N LEU A 184 8.35 3.36 -19.42
CA LEU A 184 7.09 2.85 -19.94
C LEU A 184 6.69 3.46 -21.29
N GLU A 185 7.55 4.32 -21.87
CA GLU A 185 7.32 5.01 -23.14
C GLU A 185 6.06 5.88 -23.12
N ILE A 186 5.71 6.40 -21.95
CA ILE A 186 4.64 7.39 -21.80
C ILE A 186 5.14 8.70 -22.40
N SER A 187 4.32 9.32 -23.25
CA SER A 187 4.70 10.57 -23.89
C SER A 187 4.98 11.65 -22.84
N VAL A 188 6.00 12.49 -23.08
CA VAL A 188 6.36 13.61 -22.19
C VAL A 188 5.16 14.52 -21.93
N TYR A 189 4.28 14.66 -22.92
CA TYR A 189 3.03 15.41 -22.81
C TYR A 189 2.10 14.78 -21.75
N ASP A 190 1.80 13.49 -21.87
CA ASP A 190 0.86 12.81 -20.97
C ASP A 190 1.46 12.74 -19.55
N GLN A 191 2.77 12.50 -19.43
CA GLN A 191 3.50 12.54 -18.16
C GLN A 191 3.36 13.90 -17.45
N ARG A 192 3.65 15.00 -18.14
CA ARG A 192 3.55 16.36 -17.56
C ARG A 192 2.14 16.71 -17.14
N THR A 193 1.16 16.29 -17.94
CA THR A 193 -0.29 16.47 -17.66
C THR A 193 -0.67 15.78 -16.36
N ILE A 194 -0.26 14.52 -16.20
CA ILE A 194 -0.51 13.75 -14.97
C ILE A 194 0.19 14.41 -13.77
N GLU A 195 1.48 14.73 -13.88
CA GLU A 195 2.25 15.33 -12.79
C GLU A 195 1.67 16.67 -12.33
N ALA A 196 1.35 17.56 -13.28
CA ALA A 196 0.80 18.89 -13.00
C ALA A 196 -0.50 18.81 -12.19
N LYS A 197 -1.41 17.89 -12.53
CA LYS A 197 -2.67 17.68 -11.78
C LYS A 197 -2.43 17.53 -10.28
N TYR A 198 -1.45 16.72 -9.89
CA TYR A 198 -1.18 16.45 -8.48
C TYR A 198 -0.43 17.58 -7.79
N MET A 199 0.50 18.24 -8.50
CA MET A 199 1.18 19.43 -8.00
C MET A 199 0.20 20.57 -7.66
N TYR A 200 -0.79 20.81 -8.52
CA TYR A 200 -1.81 21.84 -8.27
C TYR A 200 -2.73 21.49 -7.10
N ARG A 201 -3.10 20.21 -6.94
CA ARG A 201 -3.97 19.75 -5.85
C ARG A 201 -3.34 19.97 -4.47
N GLN A 202 -2.04 19.71 -4.34
CA GLN A 202 -1.33 19.91 -3.05
C GLN A 202 -1.24 21.38 -2.64
N ARG A 203 -1.28 22.32 -3.60
CA ARG A 203 -1.14 23.76 -3.35
C ARG A 203 -2.47 24.45 -2.94
N GLN A 204 -3.60 23.73 -2.91
CA GLN A 204 -4.89 24.37 -2.65
C GLN A 204 -5.14 24.72 -1.18
N GLU A 205 -4.72 25.92 -0.81
CA GLU A 205 -5.48 26.82 0.05
C GLU A 205 -5.97 28.00 -0.84
N ALA A 206 -7.30 28.11 -1.03
CA ALA A 206 -8.00 29.18 -1.75
C ALA A 206 -7.60 29.45 -3.22
N ALA A 207 -8.02 28.59 -4.16
CA ALA A 207 -7.86 28.87 -5.60
C ALA A 207 -8.86 29.93 -6.11
N THR A 208 -8.37 30.95 -6.82
CA THR A 208 -9.17 31.95 -7.54
C THR A 208 -9.73 31.39 -8.86
N ALA A 209 -10.73 32.07 -9.45
CA ALA A 209 -11.32 31.66 -10.74
C ALA A 209 -10.28 31.58 -11.89
N PHE A 210 -9.25 32.43 -11.86
CA PHE A 210 -8.14 32.39 -12.83
C PHE A 210 -7.30 31.12 -12.67
N GLN A 211 -7.02 30.71 -11.43
CA GLN A 211 -6.31 29.47 -11.15
C GLN A 211 -7.14 28.23 -11.51
N ALA A 212 -8.47 28.30 -11.42
CA ALA A 212 -9.34 27.22 -11.89
C ALA A 212 -9.28 27.02 -13.42
N GLU A 213 -9.14 28.11 -14.19
CA GLU A 213 -8.97 28.02 -15.63
C GLU A 213 -7.61 27.39 -16.02
N GLU A 214 -6.52 27.81 -15.38
CA GLU A 214 -5.20 27.20 -15.58
C GLU A 214 -5.22 25.70 -15.26
N GLN A 215 -5.97 25.30 -14.22
CA GLN A 215 -6.16 23.89 -13.90
C GLN A 215 -6.89 23.13 -15.01
N TYR A 216 -7.91 23.70 -15.65
CA TYR A 216 -8.59 23.04 -16.77
C TYR A 216 -7.70 22.91 -18.01
N TYR A 217 -6.87 23.93 -18.29
CA TYR A 217 -5.83 23.80 -19.31
C TYR A 217 -4.86 22.68 -18.96
N ALA A 218 -4.38 22.62 -17.71
CA ALA A 218 -3.48 21.58 -17.22
C ALA A 218 -4.10 20.17 -17.28
N VAL A 219 -5.40 20.00 -16.95
CA VAL A 219 -6.13 18.72 -17.08
C VAL A 219 -6.16 18.23 -18.53
N LEU A 220 -6.28 19.16 -19.49
CA LEU A 220 -6.24 18.84 -20.91
C LEU A 220 -4.81 18.72 -21.46
N GLY A 221 -3.78 18.99 -20.66
CA GLY A 221 -2.37 19.01 -21.04
C GLY A 221 -1.98 20.21 -21.91
N LEU A 222 -2.74 21.30 -21.84
CA LEU A 222 -2.57 22.48 -22.68
C LEU A 222 -1.96 23.64 -21.89
N GLU A 223 -1.26 24.51 -22.60
CA GLU A 223 -0.81 25.79 -22.07
C GLU A 223 -1.98 26.77 -21.92
N PRO A 224 -1.98 27.65 -20.92
CA PRO A 224 -2.98 28.70 -20.78
C PRO A 224 -3.11 29.55 -22.04
N GLY A 225 -4.34 29.81 -22.47
CA GLY A 225 -4.62 30.59 -23.68
C GLY A 225 -4.62 29.79 -24.98
N ALA A 226 -4.55 28.44 -24.93
CA ALA A 226 -4.75 27.62 -26.11
C ALA A 226 -6.13 27.87 -26.75
N ASP A 227 -6.18 27.91 -28.08
CA ASP A 227 -7.38 28.13 -28.88
C ASP A 227 -8.37 26.96 -28.76
N PHE A 228 -9.67 27.24 -28.92
CA PHE A 228 -10.73 26.26 -28.76
C PHE A 228 -10.60 25.06 -29.71
N ALA A 229 -10.08 25.26 -30.92
CA ALA A 229 -9.80 24.15 -31.84
C ALA A 229 -8.77 23.16 -31.27
N VAL A 230 -7.74 23.68 -30.57
CA VAL A 230 -6.70 22.88 -29.90
C VAL A 230 -7.30 22.15 -28.69
N ILE A 231 -8.12 22.84 -27.90
CA ILE A 231 -8.87 22.28 -26.77
C ILE A 231 -9.71 21.08 -27.21
N LYS A 232 -10.48 21.22 -28.29
CA LYS A 232 -11.33 20.14 -28.85
C LYS A 232 -10.53 18.95 -29.34
N LYS A 233 -9.35 19.19 -29.93
CA LYS A 233 -8.43 18.13 -30.37
C LYS A 233 -7.84 17.37 -29.18
N ALA A 234 -7.38 18.08 -28.15
CA ALA A 234 -6.84 17.48 -26.94
C ALA A 234 -7.91 16.66 -26.20
N TYR A 235 -9.11 17.21 -26.05
CA TYR A 235 -10.27 16.51 -25.48
C TYR A 235 -10.52 15.15 -26.15
N ARG A 236 -10.66 15.13 -27.49
CA ARG A 236 -10.90 13.89 -28.24
C ARG A 236 -9.79 12.85 -28.05
N LYS A 237 -8.53 13.30 -28.03
CA LYS A 237 -7.37 12.43 -27.78
C LYS A 237 -7.45 11.80 -26.39
N LEU A 238 -7.71 12.61 -25.36
CA LEU A 238 -7.78 12.17 -23.98
C LEU A 238 -8.97 11.22 -23.74
N CYS A 239 -10.12 11.47 -24.37
CA CYS A 239 -11.27 10.57 -24.30
C CYS A 239 -10.96 9.16 -24.84
N LEU A 240 -10.16 9.06 -25.90
CA LEU A 240 -9.75 7.76 -26.45
C LEU A 240 -8.74 7.05 -25.55
N GLN A 241 -7.85 7.80 -24.89
CA GLN A 241 -6.82 7.25 -24.01
C GLN A 241 -7.38 6.78 -22.65
N TYR A 242 -8.33 7.52 -22.08
CA TYR A 242 -8.88 7.24 -20.74
C TYR A 242 -10.28 6.60 -20.79
N HIS A 243 -10.68 6.03 -21.92
CA HIS A 243 -11.98 5.34 -21.99
C HIS A 243 -11.99 4.13 -21.05
N PRO A 244 -12.99 3.95 -20.17
CA PRO A 244 -13.01 2.86 -19.19
C PRO A 244 -12.91 1.47 -19.83
N ASP A 245 -13.50 1.28 -21.01
CA ASP A 245 -13.41 0.01 -21.77
C ASP A 245 -11.96 -0.41 -22.08
N LYS A 246 -11.04 0.54 -22.25
CA LYS A 246 -9.62 0.25 -22.55
C LYS A 246 -8.91 -0.47 -21.43
N VAL A 247 -9.40 -0.31 -20.20
CA VAL A 247 -8.83 -0.89 -18.99
C VAL A 247 -9.82 -1.82 -18.30
N SER A 248 -10.90 -2.18 -19.00
CA SER A 248 -11.99 -2.96 -18.42
C SER A 248 -11.56 -4.35 -17.93
N HIS A 249 -10.65 -4.97 -18.68
CA HIS A 249 -10.03 -6.25 -18.41
C HIS A 249 -9.13 -6.26 -17.16
N LEU A 250 -8.76 -5.07 -16.64
CA LEU A 250 -7.96 -4.96 -15.42
C LEU A 250 -8.81 -5.02 -14.16
N GLY A 251 -10.13 -4.92 -14.23
CA GLY A 251 -11.01 -4.89 -13.06
C GLY A 251 -11.69 -3.53 -12.83
N GLU A 252 -12.75 -3.55 -12.02
CA GLU A 252 -13.61 -2.39 -11.79
C GLU A 252 -12.87 -1.21 -11.12
N GLU A 253 -11.89 -1.48 -10.27
CA GLU A 253 -11.12 -0.42 -9.61
C GLU A 253 -10.36 0.46 -10.59
N PHE A 254 -9.84 -0.11 -11.67
CA PHE A 254 -9.04 0.61 -12.66
C PHE A 254 -9.94 1.24 -13.72
N GLN A 255 -11.08 0.62 -14.02
CA GLN A 255 -12.16 1.29 -14.75
C GLN A 255 -12.60 2.55 -14.02
N ARG A 256 -12.82 2.51 -12.71
CA ARG A 256 -13.17 3.70 -11.91
C ARG A 256 -12.10 4.79 -12.00
N VAL A 257 -10.82 4.44 -11.97
CA VAL A 257 -9.73 5.42 -12.15
C VAL A 257 -9.82 6.09 -13.52
N ALA A 258 -10.08 5.32 -14.58
CA ALA A 258 -10.30 5.86 -15.92
C ALA A 258 -11.58 6.72 -16.02
N GLU A 259 -12.67 6.32 -15.35
CA GLU A 259 -13.92 7.09 -15.28
C GLU A 259 -13.73 8.42 -14.55
N GLU A 260 -13.04 8.43 -13.41
CA GLU A 260 -12.74 9.66 -12.66
C GLU A 260 -11.91 10.61 -13.52
N LYS A 261 -10.93 10.08 -14.25
CA LYS A 261 -10.19 10.86 -15.25
C LYS A 261 -11.07 11.42 -16.35
N MET A 262 -11.95 10.59 -16.91
CA MET A 262 -12.87 11.03 -17.94
C MET A 262 -13.79 12.14 -17.45
N LYS A 263 -14.26 12.06 -16.19
CA LYS A 263 -15.06 13.11 -15.56
C LYS A 263 -14.29 14.42 -15.42
N GLU A 264 -13.02 14.37 -15.02
CA GLU A 264 -12.15 15.56 -14.96
C GLU A 264 -11.96 16.19 -16.36
N ILE A 265 -11.68 15.36 -17.38
CA ILE A 265 -11.50 15.80 -18.77
C ILE A 265 -12.78 16.43 -19.33
N ASN A 266 -13.93 15.80 -19.10
CA ASN A 266 -15.24 16.34 -19.50
C ASN A 266 -15.53 17.67 -18.81
N GLY A 267 -15.28 17.77 -17.50
CA GLY A 267 -15.48 19.01 -16.74
C GLY A 267 -14.64 20.17 -17.27
N ALA A 268 -13.37 19.91 -17.60
CA ALA A 268 -12.48 20.89 -18.21
C ALA A 268 -12.99 21.33 -19.60
N TYR A 269 -13.40 20.38 -20.43
CA TYR A 269 -13.94 20.69 -21.76
C TYR A 269 -15.26 21.47 -21.69
N ASP A 270 -16.18 21.10 -20.80
CA ASP A 270 -17.47 21.77 -20.62
C ASP A 270 -17.30 23.22 -20.13
N TYR A 271 -16.28 23.48 -19.31
CA TYR A 271 -15.90 24.84 -18.96
C TYR A 271 -15.52 25.67 -20.19
N PHE A 272 -14.59 25.17 -21.02
CA PHE A 272 -14.16 25.89 -22.21
C PHE A 272 -15.26 26.00 -23.27
N LYS A 273 -16.06 24.95 -23.45
CA LYS A 273 -17.21 24.96 -24.35
C LYS A 273 -18.17 26.11 -24.01
N ARG A 274 -18.47 26.31 -22.72
CA ARG A 274 -19.26 27.46 -22.25
C ARG A 274 -18.55 28.79 -22.44
N LYS A 275 -17.25 28.87 -22.15
CA LYS A 275 -16.45 30.11 -22.30
C LYS A 275 -16.42 30.61 -23.74
N TYR A 276 -16.36 29.70 -24.72
CA TYR A 276 -16.28 30.02 -26.15
C TYR A 276 -17.67 30.04 -26.85
N ASN A 277 -18.77 29.99 -26.09
CA ASN A 277 -20.16 30.06 -26.59
C ASN A 277 -20.53 29.00 -27.67
N GLU A 278 -19.87 27.85 -27.70
CA GLU A 278 -20.36 26.71 -28.50
C GLU A 278 -21.39 25.95 -27.65
N THR A 279 -22.70 26.17 -27.85
CA THR A 279 -23.76 25.31 -27.26
C THR A 279 -23.96 24.03 -28.05
#